data_AF-A0A2E7UPH6-F1
#
_entry.id   AF-A0A2E7UPH6-F1
#
_cell.length_a   1.000
_cell.length_b   1.000
_cell.length_c   1.000
_cell.angle_alpha   90.00
_cell.angle_beta   90.00
_cell.angle_gamma   90.00
#
_symmetry.space_group_name_H-M   'P 1'
#
loop_
_entity.id
_entity.type
_entity.pdbx_description
1 polymer ?
#
loop_
_entity_poly.entity_id
_entity_poly.type
_entity_poly.pdbx_seq_one_letter_code
_entity_poly.pdbx_strand_id
1 'polypeptide(L)'
;MSVTEELIALLQAGDIDGFNEKRRGKGRIEAFAPDLSGLQLVGADLSGMVLEKADLSGSNLTDTILARTDLSGADLSQTNLTGAMAIQLKLRDAWVEDTIFDEADLSQSDLSDAEFHRCSFKETILTKARLKRSNFVECRFDSVDAAEARFSGSTTEKCRFVQGHFRETSFKGVALPGADLTGSDFTQAKFREADLSGANLSAAQFPHADLKGAKLDGATVEDTDFRRADLTEASLEGADLEESILTEAEVPAQLQPLAWIHAPDLGPPLLQDARWASNGTHLAAVWTDTDADSRAWMRAGVAPIDSQGIVEAPILPVPGDLVLASGITATDEGFSVMVLVERASGPATWVFRLNVEGRLVRALRSDLPYRPMVRPLLLPGKDGAIDIYGIGGQGPVISVLQVDVEGEMSNRHSAVARTARGFASDHHPVLLTKGGTLELIVPGKGGRAVSCPGEFPGQGCGAVPIDPNDPTRGLVLTWIPSSGRGVSVATCVPGTPPMPQTFLRKLSIGRIDASICGAGAWAVFTCPDVDNPRKMAAWSLSLPDGKPTQLSSPAGRVARSVQMVPNTFTPIAVVTWDDGSATVFRLTAKGGNVAWTV
;
A
#
# COMPACT_ATOMS: atom_id res chain seq x y z
N MET A 1 22.39 -27.33 -56.43
CA MET A 1 21.56 -27.28 -55.23
C MET A 1 22.16 -26.22 -54.31
N SER A 2 21.38 -25.19 -53.96
CA SER A 2 21.81 -24.22 -52.95
C SER A 2 21.96 -24.89 -51.58
N VAL A 3 22.72 -24.30 -50.64
CA VAL A 3 22.84 -24.85 -49.27
C VAL A 3 21.46 -24.98 -48.62
N THR A 4 20.56 -24.02 -48.86
CA THR A 4 19.16 -24.08 -48.41
C THR A 4 18.43 -25.27 -49.00
N GLU A 5 18.43 -25.44 -50.33
CA GLU A 5 17.75 -26.55 -51.00
C GLU A 5 18.24 -27.90 -50.50
N GLU A 6 19.54 -28.02 -50.23
CA GLU A 6 20.13 -29.25 -49.72
C GLU A 6 19.69 -29.55 -48.28
N LEU A 7 19.65 -28.53 -47.42
CA LEU A 7 19.16 -28.68 -46.06
C LEU A 7 17.67 -29.06 -46.03
N ILE A 8 16.84 -28.43 -46.87
CA ILE A 8 15.42 -28.79 -47.00
C ILE A 8 15.26 -30.22 -47.53
N ALA A 9 16.06 -30.64 -48.51
CA ALA A 9 16.03 -32.00 -49.03
C ALA A 9 16.40 -33.05 -47.96
N LEU A 10 17.34 -32.73 -47.05
CA LEU A 10 17.68 -33.61 -45.92
C LEU A 10 16.51 -33.76 -44.95
N LEU A 11 15.81 -32.66 -44.61
CA LEU A 11 14.61 -32.71 -43.79
C LEU A 11 13.50 -33.55 -44.45
N GLN A 12 13.24 -33.34 -45.75
CA GLN A 12 12.24 -34.09 -46.51
C GLN A 12 12.57 -35.58 -46.66
N ALA A 13 13.86 -35.93 -46.65
CA ALA A 13 14.32 -37.31 -46.63
C ALA A 13 14.27 -37.95 -45.23
N GLY A 14 14.02 -37.17 -44.17
CA GLY A 14 14.05 -37.63 -42.78
C GLY A 14 15.45 -37.83 -42.21
N ASP A 15 16.49 -37.31 -42.86
CA ASP A 15 17.88 -37.40 -42.40
C ASP A 15 18.22 -36.27 -41.42
N ILE A 16 17.76 -36.41 -40.17
CA ILE A 16 17.92 -35.38 -39.13
C ILE A 16 19.37 -35.25 -38.68
N ASP A 17 20.12 -36.35 -38.60
CA ASP A 17 21.53 -36.33 -38.22
C ASP A 17 22.37 -35.61 -39.28
N GLY A 18 22.18 -35.95 -40.56
CA GLY A 18 22.83 -35.29 -41.68
C GLY A 18 22.44 -33.82 -41.79
N PHE A 19 21.16 -33.49 -41.56
CA PHE A 19 20.70 -32.10 -41.47
C PHE A 19 21.45 -31.33 -40.37
N ASN A 20 21.46 -31.86 -39.14
CA ASN A 20 22.06 -31.21 -37.98
C ASN A 20 23.58 -31.02 -38.15
N GLU A 21 24.29 -32.03 -38.66
CA GLU A 21 25.73 -31.94 -38.95
C GLU A 21 26.01 -30.83 -39.97
N LYS A 22 25.21 -30.76 -41.04
CA LYS A 22 25.42 -29.81 -42.13
C LYS A 22 24.99 -28.39 -41.79
N ARG A 23 23.94 -28.25 -40.97
CA ARG A 23 23.44 -26.99 -40.42
C ARG A 23 24.42 -26.37 -39.43
N ARG A 24 25.20 -27.18 -38.71
CA ARG A 24 26.14 -26.72 -37.69
C ARG A 24 27.08 -25.63 -38.22
N GLY A 25 27.16 -24.51 -37.52
CA GLY A 25 28.03 -23.38 -37.86
C GLY A 25 27.58 -22.58 -39.10
N LYS A 26 26.43 -22.89 -39.70
CA LYS A 26 25.82 -22.05 -40.73
C LYS A 26 25.11 -20.86 -40.10
N GLY A 27 25.12 -19.72 -40.79
CA GLY A 27 24.38 -18.52 -40.41
C GLY A 27 22.88 -18.65 -40.68
N ARG A 28 22.23 -17.51 -40.92
CA ARG A 28 20.81 -17.44 -41.27
C ARG A 28 20.53 -18.24 -42.56
N ILE A 29 19.61 -19.20 -42.47
CA ILE A 29 19.09 -19.97 -43.62
C ILE A 29 17.65 -19.52 -43.86
N GLU A 30 17.31 -19.23 -45.11
CA GLU A 30 15.99 -18.75 -45.49
C GLU A 30 15.38 -19.70 -46.52
N ALA A 31 14.19 -20.22 -46.23
CA ALA A 31 13.34 -20.94 -47.15
C ALA A 31 11.91 -20.40 -47.00
N PHE A 32 11.34 -19.93 -48.10
CA PHE A 32 9.98 -19.38 -48.12
C PHE A 32 9.01 -20.46 -48.59
N ALA A 33 7.96 -20.70 -47.80
CA ALA A 33 6.94 -21.72 -48.03
C ALA A 33 7.46 -23.13 -48.37
N PRO A 34 8.44 -23.69 -47.62
CA PRO A 34 8.82 -25.09 -47.80
C PRO A 34 7.71 -26.03 -47.32
N ASP A 35 7.50 -27.11 -48.06
CA ASP A 35 6.65 -28.22 -47.62
C ASP A 35 7.45 -29.18 -46.73
N LEU A 36 7.07 -29.19 -45.46
CA LEU A 36 7.61 -30.03 -44.39
C LEU A 36 6.47 -30.81 -43.68
N SER A 37 5.32 -30.95 -44.36
CA SER A 37 4.13 -31.60 -43.81
C SER A 37 4.35 -33.10 -43.56
N GLY A 38 3.79 -33.61 -42.46
CA GLY A 38 3.84 -35.02 -42.08
C GLY A 38 5.22 -35.59 -41.72
N LEU A 39 6.27 -34.76 -41.71
CA LEU A 39 7.64 -35.21 -41.50
C LEU A 39 7.94 -35.57 -40.04
N GLN A 40 8.90 -36.48 -39.84
CA GLN A 40 9.47 -36.79 -38.52
C GLN A 40 10.75 -35.98 -38.32
N LEU A 41 10.65 -34.89 -37.57
CA LEU A 41 11.71 -33.90 -37.36
C LEU A 41 12.24 -33.88 -35.92
N VAL A 42 12.04 -34.96 -35.16
CA VAL A 42 12.40 -35.06 -33.74
C VAL A 42 13.87 -34.67 -33.53
N GLY A 43 14.13 -33.70 -32.64
CA GLY A 43 15.49 -33.25 -32.32
C GLY A 43 16.21 -32.45 -33.40
N ALA A 44 15.54 -32.03 -34.48
CA ALA A 44 16.14 -31.18 -35.51
C ALA A 44 16.52 -29.79 -34.95
N ASP A 45 17.70 -29.29 -35.32
CA ASP A 45 18.17 -27.93 -35.00
C ASP A 45 17.78 -26.94 -36.10
N LEU A 46 16.57 -26.41 -35.98
CA LEU A 46 16.01 -25.39 -36.88
C LEU A 46 16.33 -23.97 -36.40
N SER A 47 17.22 -23.81 -35.41
CA SER A 47 17.44 -22.53 -34.75
C SER A 47 17.84 -21.42 -35.72
N GLY A 48 17.24 -20.23 -35.57
CA GLY A 48 17.55 -19.05 -36.37
C GLY A 48 17.23 -19.17 -37.87
N MET A 49 16.55 -20.23 -38.31
CA MET A 49 16.07 -20.34 -39.69
C MET A 49 14.88 -19.41 -39.93
N VAL A 50 14.72 -18.96 -41.18
CA VAL A 50 13.54 -18.27 -41.65
C VAL A 50 12.77 -19.24 -42.53
N LEU A 51 11.62 -19.68 -42.03
CA LEU A 51 10.72 -20.69 -42.59
C LEU A 51 9.31 -20.09 -42.74
N GLU A 52 9.24 -18.84 -43.19
CA GLU A 52 7.97 -18.12 -43.37
C GLU A 52 7.04 -18.90 -44.30
N LYS A 53 5.78 -19.06 -43.87
CA LYS A 53 4.74 -19.79 -44.59
C LYS A 53 5.04 -21.26 -44.87
N ALA A 54 5.96 -21.87 -44.13
CA ALA A 54 6.19 -23.31 -44.21
C ALA A 54 4.90 -24.08 -43.90
N ASP A 55 4.70 -25.19 -44.60
CA ASP A 55 3.70 -26.19 -44.24
C ASP A 55 4.37 -27.22 -43.33
N LEU A 56 4.03 -27.20 -42.04
CA LEU A 56 4.47 -28.17 -41.04
C LEU A 56 3.31 -29.07 -40.61
N SER A 57 2.18 -29.03 -41.31
CA SER A 57 0.96 -29.72 -40.87
C SER A 57 1.20 -31.23 -40.65
N GLY A 58 0.72 -31.77 -39.53
CA GLY A 58 0.86 -33.17 -39.16
C GLY A 58 2.30 -33.64 -38.84
N SER A 59 3.27 -32.73 -38.79
CA SER A 59 4.67 -33.11 -38.54
C SER A 59 4.97 -33.30 -37.04
N ASN A 60 6.05 -34.04 -36.76
CA ASN A 60 6.53 -34.28 -35.41
C ASN A 60 7.84 -33.52 -35.15
N LEU A 61 7.74 -32.44 -34.37
CA LEU A 61 8.83 -31.57 -33.93
C LEU A 61 9.14 -31.74 -32.43
N THR A 62 8.87 -32.92 -31.87
CA THR A 62 9.25 -33.23 -30.47
C THR A 62 10.73 -32.96 -30.23
N ASP A 63 11.07 -32.31 -29.12
CA ASP A 63 12.44 -31.97 -28.71
C ASP A 63 13.27 -31.19 -29.75
N THR A 64 12.63 -30.55 -30.72
CA THR A 64 13.34 -29.72 -31.71
C THR A 64 13.90 -28.44 -31.11
N ILE A 65 14.96 -27.90 -31.71
CA ILE A 65 15.50 -26.59 -31.37
C ILE A 65 14.99 -25.58 -32.38
N LEU A 66 14.05 -24.75 -31.95
CA LEU A 66 13.38 -23.70 -32.73
C LEU A 66 13.75 -22.29 -32.26
N ALA A 67 14.82 -22.18 -31.47
CA ALA A 67 15.23 -20.92 -30.90
C ALA A 67 15.48 -19.87 -32.00
N ARG A 68 14.77 -18.74 -31.93
CA ARG A 68 14.83 -17.62 -32.90
C ARG A 68 14.41 -17.98 -34.32
N THR A 69 13.70 -19.08 -34.52
CA THR A 69 13.18 -19.47 -35.84
C THR A 69 11.99 -18.58 -36.22
N ASP A 70 11.89 -18.22 -37.50
CA ASP A 70 10.78 -17.45 -38.04
C ASP A 70 9.81 -18.39 -38.77
N LEU A 71 8.66 -18.67 -38.14
CA LEU A 71 7.55 -19.45 -38.69
C LEU A 71 6.33 -18.56 -38.93
N SER A 72 6.55 -17.28 -39.24
CA SER A 72 5.45 -16.35 -39.50
C SER A 72 4.63 -16.82 -40.71
N GLY A 73 3.31 -16.88 -40.56
CA GLY A 73 2.37 -17.34 -41.58
C GLY A 73 2.43 -18.84 -41.89
N ALA A 74 3.17 -19.64 -41.11
CA ALA A 74 3.25 -21.09 -41.28
C ALA A 74 1.95 -21.80 -40.88
N ASP A 75 1.74 -22.98 -41.44
CA ASP A 75 0.70 -23.91 -41.01
C ASP A 75 1.31 -24.96 -40.09
N LEU A 76 0.90 -24.96 -38.82
CA LEU A 76 1.32 -25.92 -37.81
C LEU A 76 0.19 -26.88 -37.40
N SER A 77 -0.86 -27.00 -38.21
CA SER A 77 -2.02 -27.80 -37.86
C SER A 77 -1.62 -29.25 -37.57
N GLN A 78 -2.11 -29.83 -36.47
CA GLN A 78 -1.81 -31.20 -36.02
C GLN A 78 -0.31 -31.49 -35.80
N THR A 79 0.49 -30.45 -35.59
CA THR A 79 1.92 -30.59 -35.30
C THR A 79 2.17 -30.93 -33.83
N ASN A 80 3.16 -31.77 -33.57
CA ASN A 80 3.62 -32.05 -32.21
C ASN A 80 4.94 -31.33 -31.91
N LEU A 81 4.92 -30.35 -30.99
CA LEU A 81 6.07 -29.57 -30.51
C LEU A 81 6.38 -29.88 -29.04
N THR A 82 6.02 -31.07 -28.55
CA THR A 82 6.27 -31.45 -27.15
C THR A 82 7.76 -31.31 -26.81
N GLY A 83 8.07 -30.62 -25.71
CA GLY A 83 9.45 -30.42 -25.25
C GLY A 83 10.32 -29.53 -26.16
N ALA A 84 9.77 -28.91 -27.21
CA ALA A 84 10.55 -28.12 -28.14
C ALA A 84 11.18 -26.89 -27.48
N MET A 85 12.44 -26.61 -27.81
CA MET A 85 13.18 -25.42 -27.35
C MET A 85 12.96 -24.27 -28.33
N ALA A 86 11.90 -23.50 -28.12
CA ALA A 86 11.38 -22.51 -29.05
C ALA A 86 11.49 -21.06 -28.52
N ILE A 87 12.55 -20.76 -27.76
CA ILE A 87 12.82 -19.43 -27.20
C ILE A 87 12.94 -18.39 -28.32
N GLN A 88 12.23 -17.27 -28.21
CA GLN A 88 12.19 -16.21 -29.23
C GLN A 88 11.71 -16.69 -30.61
N LEU A 89 10.94 -17.78 -30.67
CA LEU A 89 10.25 -18.21 -31.90
C LEU A 89 9.27 -17.12 -32.36
N LYS A 90 9.10 -16.99 -33.67
CA LYS A 90 8.05 -16.13 -34.24
C LYS A 90 7.01 -16.99 -34.95
N LEU A 91 5.75 -16.79 -34.56
CA LEU A 91 4.57 -17.44 -35.11
C LEU A 91 3.55 -16.40 -35.59
N ARG A 92 4.01 -15.20 -35.97
CA ARG A 92 3.09 -14.12 -36.33
C ARG A 92 2.23 -14.54 -37.52
N ASP A 93 0.92 -14.29 -37.46
CA ASP A 93 -0.03 -14.64 -38.52
C ASP A 93 -0.08 -16.14 -38.87
N ALA A 94 0.44 -17.03 -38.01
CA ALA A 94 0.45 -18.48 -38.23
C ALA A 94 -0.92 -19.12 -37.98
N TRP A 95 -1.19 -20.22 -38.68
CA TRP A 95 -2.35 -21.08 -38.44
C TRP A 95 -1.94 -22.29 -37.60
N VAL A 96 -2.59 -22.45 -36.45
CA VAL A 96 -2.20 -23.41 -35.44
C VAL A 96 -3.47 -24.10 -34.93
N GLU A 97 -3.82 -25.24 -35.54
CA GLU A 97 -5.02 -26.02 -35.17
C GLU A 97 -4.62 -27.41 -34.66
N ASP A 98 -5.17 -27.84 -33.53
CA ASP A 98 -4.88 -29.16 -32.92
C ASP A 98 -3.38 -29.42 -32.69
N THR A 99 -2.60 -28.36 -32.45
CA THR A 99 -1.14 -28.42 -32.20
C THR A 99 -0.83 -28.64 -30.73
N ILE A 100 0.22 -29.41 -30.43
CA ILE A 100 0.68 -29.70 -29.06
C ILE A 100 1.98 -28.96 -28.78
N PHE A 101 1.99 -28.04 -27.83
CA PHE A 101 3.17 -27.33 -27.31
C PHE A 101 3.54 -27.76 -25.89
N ASP A 102 3.03 -28.90 -25.43
CA ASP A 102 3.20 -29.35 -24.06
C ASP A 102 4.70 -29.40 -23.69
N GLU A 103 5.06 -28.88 -22.51
CA GLU A 103 6.44 -28.82 -22.00
C GLU A 103 7.43 -27.99 -22.87
N ALA A 104 6.97 -27.33 -23.93
CA ALA A 104 7.82 -26.50 -24.78
C ALA A 104 8.24 -25.20 -24.08
N ASP A 105 9.41 -24.68 -24.46
CA ASP A 105 9.87 -23.36 -24.03
C ASP A 105 9.64 -22.33 -25.14
N LEU A 106 8.59 -21.52 -24.99
CA LEU A 106 8.22 -20.40 -25.85
C LEU A 106 8.56 -19.04 -25.19
N SER A 107 9.55 -19.01 -24.30
CA SER A 107 9.97 -17.78 -23.64
C SER A 107 10.33 -16.70 -24.65
N GLN A 108 9.80 -15.49 -24.43
CA GLN A 108 10.02 -14.31 -25.28
C GLN A 108 9.61 -14.48 -26.75
N SER A 109 8.83 -15.50 -27.08
CA SER A 109 8.34 -15.75 -28.44
C SER A 109 7.26 -14.75 -28.84
N ASP A 110 7.10 -14.55 -30.14
CA ASP A 110 6.09 -13.68 -30.73
C ASP A 110 5.00 -14.52 -31.41
N LEU A 111 3.88 -14.68 -30.71
CA LEU A 111 2.66 -15.36 -31.13
C LEU A 111 1.56 -14.35 -31.50
N SER A 112 1.93 -13.08 -31.73
CA SER A 112 0.94 -12.03 -32.03
C SER A 112 0.22 -12.31 -33.34
N ASP A 113 -1.04 -11.90 -33.45
CA ASP A 113 -1.85 -12.02 -34.68
C ASP A 113 -2.08 -13.47 -35.18
N ALA A 114 -1.69 -14.50 -34.44
CA ALA A 114 -1.86 -15.90 -34.83
C ALA A 114 -3.21 -16.49 -34.42
N GLU A 115 -3.64 -17.55 -35.11
CA GLU A 115 -4.90 -18.27 -34.86
C GLU A 115 -4.61 -19.63 -34.23
N PHE A 116 -5.09 -19.83 -33.00
CA PHE A 116 -4.94 -21.04 -32.22
C PHE A 116 -6.30 -21.69 -31.96
N HIS A 117 -6.48 -22.90 -32.46
CA HIS A 117 -7.70 -23.68 -32.30
C HIS A 117 -7.37 -25.02 -31.65
N ARG A 118 -8.00 -25.33 -30.51
CA ARG A 118 -7.87 -26.63 -29.81
C ARG A 118 -6.42 -27.04 -29.52
N CYS A 119 -5.55 -26.06 -29.27
CA CYS A 119 -4.13 -26.30 -28.98
C CYS A 119 -3.90 -26.64 -27.50
N SER A 120 -2.84 -27.38 -27.25
CA SER A 120 -2.38 -27.72 -25.89
C SER A 120 -1.08 -26.99 -25.58
N PHE A 121 -1.03 -26.30 -24.43
CA PHE A 121 0.13 -25.63 -23.87
C PHE A 121 0.40 -26.15 -22.45
N LYS A 122 0.18 -27.43 -22.18
CA LYS A 122 0.32 -27.95 -20.81
C LYS A 122 1.79 -27.85 -20.37
N GLU A 123 2.05 -27.26 -19.20
CA GLU A 123 3.41 -27.11 -18.66
C GLU A 123 4.38 -26.33 -19.59
N THR A 124 3.83 -25.57 -20.55
CA THR A 124 4.63 -24.72 -21.46
C THR A 124 5.15 -23.48 -20.74
N ILE A 125 6.38 -23.07 -21.08
CA ILE A 125 6.96 -21.81 -20.62
C ILE A 125 6.68 -20.71 -21.65
N LEU A 126 5.91 -19.72 -21.26
CA LEU A 126 5.49 -18.53 -22.02
C LEU A 126 6.01 -17.23 -21.41
N THR A 127 7.01 -17.30 -20.52
CA THR A 127 7.56 -16.12 -19.83
C THR A 127 7.94 -15.03 -20.84
N LYS A 128 7.39 -13.82 -20.66
CA LYS A 128 7.61 -12.65 -21.54
C LYS A 128 7.16 -12.83 -22.99
N ALA A 129 6.39 -13.86 -23.32
CA ALA A 129 5.86 -14.06 -24.66
C ALA A 129 4.87 -12.95 -25.06
N ARG A 130 4.79 -12.67 -26.36
CA ARG A 130 3.86 -11.69 -26.95
C ARG A 130 2.74 -12.45 -27.63
N LEU A 131 1.51 -12.27 -27.16
CA LEU A 131 0.32 -12.91 -27.69
C LEU A 131 -0.73 -11.86 -28.07
N LYS A 132 -0.29 -10.66 -28.48
CA LYS A 132 -1.21 -9.54 -28.74
C LYS A 132 -2.09 -9.85 -29.95
N ARG A 133 -3.40 -9.60 -29.82
CA ARG A 133 -4.40 -9.81 -30.90
C ARG A 133 -4.40 -11.23 -31.50
N SER A 134 -3.89 -12.21 -30.76
CA SER A 134 -4.03 -13.61 -31.15
C SER A 134 -5.46 -14.09 -30.84
N ASN A 135 -5.90 -15.11 -31.55
CA ASN A 135 -7.20 -15.74 -31.31
C ASN A 135 -6.98 -17.14 -30.72
N PHE A 136 -7.42 -17.37 -29.49
CA PHE A 136 -7.44 -18.70 -28.87
C PHE A 136 -8.88 -19.18 -28.74
N VAL A 137 -9.15 -20.36 -29.29
CA VAL A 137 -10.43 -21.05 -29.16
C VAL A 137 -10.18 -22.45 -28.64
N GLU A 138 -10.82 -22.81 -27.53
CA GLU A 138 -10.75 -24.16 -26.92
C GLU A 138 -9.31 -24.61 -26.60
N CYS A 139 -8.41 -23.68 -26.29
CA CYS A 139 -7.01 -23.96 -25.96
C CYS A 139 -6.81 -24.24 -24.46
N ARG A 140 -5.80 -25.06 -24.14
CA ARG A 140 -5.45 -25.44 -22.76
C ARG A 140 -4.10 -24.87 -22.33
N PHE A 141 -4.08 -24.11 -21.26
CA PHE A 141 -2.90 -23.51 -20.60
C PHE A 141 -2.73 -24.06 -19.19
N ASP A 142 -2.89 -25.38 -19.03
CA ASP A 142 -2.81 -26.03 -17.73
C ASP A 142 -1.35 -26.01 -17.22
N SER A 143 -1.14 -25.52 -15.99
CA SER A 143 0.19 -25.48 -15.35
C SER A 143 1.28 -24.74 -16.13
N VAL A 144 0.91 -23.75 -16.95
CA VAL A 144 1.89 -22.92 -17.69
C VAL A 144 2.68 -21.99 -16.77
N ASP A 145 3.86 -21.58 -17.21
CA ASP A 145 4.52 -20.37 -16.72
C ASP A 145 4.41 -19.27 -17.76
N ALA A 146 3.48 -18.33 -17.57
CA ALA A 146 3.24 -17.19 -18.45
C ALA A 146 3.59 -15.85 -17.77
N ALA A 147 4.55 -15.84 -16.84
CA ALA A 147 4.96 -14.62 -16.14
C ALA A 147 5.36 -13.51 -17.13
N GLU A 148 4.86 -12.29 -16.89
CA GLU A 148 5.07 -11.10 -17.73
C GLU A 148 4.60 -11.24 -19.21
N ALA A 149 3.84 -12.29 -19.56
CA ALA A 149 3.31 -12.46 -20.90
C ALA A 149 2.27 -11.38 -21.26
N ARG A 150 2.04 -11.16 -22.56
CA ARG A 150 1.21 -10.06 -23.06
C ARG A 150 0.09 -10.54 -23.98
N PHE A 151 -1.10 -10.70 -23.42
CA PHE A 151 -2.33 -11.10 -24.12
C PHE A 151 -3.17 -9.92 -24.63
N SER A 152 -2.75 -8.66 -24.45
CA SER A 152 -3.60 -7.50 -24.78
C SER A 152 -4.29 -7.57 -26.15
N GLY A 153 -5.62 -7.51 -26.14
CA GLY A 153 -6.49 -7.58 -27.32
C GLY A 153 -6.66 -8.97 -27.92
N SER A 154 -6.18 -10.05 -27.28
CA SER A 154 -6.49 -11.42 -27.68
C SER A 154 -7.92 -11.81 -27.31
N THR A 155 -8.41 -12.87 -27.96
CA THR A 155 -9.65 -13.57 -27.60
C THR A 155 -9.30 -14.94 -27.05
N THR A 156 -10.05 -15.41 -26.05
CA THR A 156 -9.78 -16.68 -25.36
C THR A 156 -11.07 -17.47 -25.12
N GLU A 157 -11.83 -17.70 -26.18
CA GLU A 157 -13.12 -18.38 -26.10
C GLU A 157 -12.94 -19.82 -25.60
N LYS A 158 -13.64 -20.18 -24.51
CA LYS A 158 -13.61 -21.52 -23.90
C LYS A 158 -12.19 -22.03 -23.59
N CYS A 159 -11.27 -21.12 -23.33
CA CYS A 159 -9.91 -21.49 -22.96
C CYS A 159 -9.83 -21.85 -21.48
N ARG A 160 -8.86 -22.70 -21.16
CA ARG A 160 -8.58 -23.16 -19.80
C ARG A 160 -7.20 -22.67 -19.37
N PHE A 161 -7.13 -22.06 -18.20
CA PHE A 161 -5.93 -21.48 -17.58
C PHE A 161 -5.80 -22.00 -16.15
N VAL A 162 -5.78 -23.31 -15.94
CA VAL A 162 -5.86 -23.90 -14.59
C VAL A 162 -4.48 -24.17 -14.01
N GLN A 163 -4.32 -23.81 -12.73
CA GLN A 163 -3.07 -23.98 -11.96
C GLN A 163 -1.82 -23.39 -12.65
N GLY A 164 -2.00 -22.36 -13.48
CA GLY A 164 -0.92 -21.68 -14.17
C GLY A 164 -0.34 -20.51 -13.37
N HIS A 165 0.87 -20.09 -13.76
CA HIS A 165 1.55 -18.92 -13.22
C HIS A 165 1.47 -17.75 -14.19
N PHE A 166 0.68 -16.72 -13.84
CA PHE A 166 0.41 -15.53 -14.65
C PHE A 166 0.81 -14.23 -13.93
N ARG A 167 1.92 -14.29 -13.18
CA ARG A 167 2.41 -13.12 -12.42
C ARG A 167 2.79 -12.00 -13.37
N GLU A 168 2.34 -10.79 -13.08
CA GLU A 168 2.58 -9.59 -13.89
C GLU A 168 2.10 -9.70 -15.36
N THR A 169 1.30 -10.71 -15.70
CA THR A 169 0.77 -10.93 -17.05
C THR A 169 -0.25 -9.85 -17.41
N SER A 170 -0.26 -9.43 -18.68
CA SER A 170 -1.17 -8.39 -19.17
C SER A 170 -2.33 -8.97 -19.97
N PHE A 171 -3.50 -9.01 -19.34
CA PHE A 171 -4.82 -9.34 -19.91
C PHE A 171 -5.68 -8.09 -20.21
N LYS A 172 -5.06 -6.91 -20.31
CA LYS A 172 -5.79 -5.66 -20.59
C LYS A 172 -6.73 -5.80 -21.80
N GLY A 173 -8.03 -5.60 -21.58
CA GLY A 173 -9.08 -5.64 -22.60
C GLY A 173 -9.30 -7.00 -23.26
N VAL A 174 -8.85 -8.09 -22.63
CA VAL A 174 -9.00 -9.45 -23.18
C VAL A 174 -10.40 -9.98 -22.88
N ALA A 175 -10.98 -10.70 -23.84
CA ALA A 175 -12.24 -11.41 -23.66
C ALA A 175 -12.00 -12.85 -23.19
N LEU A 176 -12.39 -13.13 -21.94
CA LEU A 176 -12.32 -14.40 -21.20
C LEU A 176 -13.71 -14.90 -20.71
N PRO A 177 -14.82 -14.74 -21.47
CA PRO A 177 -16.14 -15.14 -20.97
C PRO A 177 -16.20 -16.66 -20.78
N GLY A 178 -16.61 -17.10 -19.59
CA GLY A 178 -16.70 -18.51 -19.23
C GLY A 178 -15.36 -19.26 -19.16
N ALA A 179 -14.22 -18.54 -19.17
CA ALA A 179 -12.92 -19.18 -19.04
C ALA A 179 -12.75 -19.84 -17.67
N ASP A 180 -11.99 -20.93 -17.64
CA ASP A 180 -11.65 -21.63 -16.40
C ASP A 180 -10.26 -21.21 -15.93
N LEU A 181 -10.17 -20.43 -14.86
CA LEU A 181 -8.93 -19.92 -14.27
C LEU A 181 -8.66 -20.50 -12.88
N THR A 182 -9.27 -21.65 -12.56
CA THR A 182 -9.23 -22.29 -11.25
C THR A 182 -7.80 -22.47 -10.74
N GLY A 183 -7.54 -22.04 -9.50
CA GLY A 183 -6.28 -22.26 -8.79
C GLY A 183 -5.04 -21.58 -9.39
N SER A 184 -5.21 -20.65 -10.33
CA SER A 184 -4.10 -19.95 -11.00
C SER A 184 -3.63 -18.73 -10.23
N ASP A 185 -2.35 -18.41 -10.41
CA ASP A 185 -1.70 -17.25 -9.77
C ASP A 185 -1.60 -16.06 -10.73
N PHE A 186 -2.38 -15.02 -10.44
CA PHE A 186 -2.46 -13.73 -11.13
C PHE A 186 -1.89 -12.58 -10.28
N THR A 187 -0.93 -12.86 -9.39
CA THR A 187 -0.28 -11.82 -8.57
C THR A 187 0.26 -10.69 -9.46
N GLN A 188 -0.14 -9.45 -9.17
CA GLN A 188 0.22 -8.23 -9.94
C GLN A 188 -0.18 -8.25 -11.44
N ALA A 189 -1.07 -9.15 -11.86
CA ALA A 189 -1.55 -9.21 -13.22
C ALA A 189 -2.44 -7.99 -13.56
N LYS A 190 -2.56 -7.69 -14.87
CA LYS A 190 -3.29 -6.52 -15.38
C LYS A 190 -4.50 -6.96 -16.17
N PHE A 191 -5.68 -6.82 -15.58
CA PHE A 191 -7.00 -7.17 -16.11
C PHE A 191 -7.87 -5.95 -16.42
N ARG A 192 -7.30 -4.74 -16.51
CA ARG A 192 -8.07 -3.55 -16.85
C ARG A 192 -8.98 -3.77 -18.06
N GLU A 193 -10.26 -3.47 -17.89
CA GLU A 193 -11.30 -3.59 -18.93
C GLU A 193 -11.45 -5.01 -19.52
N ALA A 194 -10.94 -6.06 -18.85
CA ALA A 194 -11.10 -7.43 -19.29
C ALA A 194 -12.54 -7.92 -19.06
N ASP A 195 -13.00 -8.84 -19.91
CA ASP A 195 -14.30 -9.49 -19.79
C ASP A 195 -14.12 -10.90 -19.22
N LEU A 196 -14.44 -11.07 -17.94
CA LEU A 196 -14.41 -12.33 -17.18
C LEU A 196 -15.84 -12.81 -16.85
N SER A 197 -16.85 -12.38 -17.60
CA SER A 197 -18.24 -12.75 -17.31
C SER A 197 -18.44 -14.26 -17.34
N GLY A 198 -19.02 -14.82 -16.28
CA GLY A 198 -19.24 -16.26 -16.11
C GLY A 198 -17.97 -17.10 -15.93
N ALA A 199 -16.80 -16.48 -15.78
CA ALA A 199 -15.54 -17.21 -15.60
C ALA A 199 -15.52 -17.96 -14.26
N ASN A 200 -14.79 -19.08 -14.21
CA ASN A 200 -14.51 -19.79 -12.97
C ASN A 200 -13.16 -19.34 -12.41
N LEU A 201 -13.19 -18.60 -11.30
CA LEU A 201 -12.03 -18.06 -10.58
C LEU A 201 -11.77 -18.80 -9.26
N SER A 202 -12.40 -19.96 -9.04
CA SER A 202 -12.34 -20.67 -7.76
C SER A 202 -10.89 -20.93 -7.34
N ALA A 203 -10.55 -20.60 -6.08
CA ALA A 203 -9.19 -20.68 -5.52
C ALA A 203 -8.09 -19.93 -6.30
N ALA A 204 -8.43 -19.05 -7.25
CA ALA A 204 -7.46 -18.24 -7.97
C ALA A 204 -6.90 -17.12 -7.09
N GLN A 205 -5.67 -16.69 -7.38
CA GLN A 205 -4.96 -15.68 -6.61
C GLN A 205 -4.78 -14.40 -7.44
N PHE A 206 -5.41 -13.31 -7.02
CA PHE A 206 -5.27 -11.96 -7.56
C PHE A 206 -4.56 -10.94 -6.63
N PRO A 207 -3.61 -11.29 -5.73
CA PRO A 207 -2.94 -10.28 -4.91
C PRO A 207 -2.35 -9.15 -5.74
N HIS A 208 -2.69 -7.90 -5.38
CA HIS A 208 -2.21 -6.70 -6.08
C HIS A 208 -2.58 -6.60 -7.58
N ALA A 209 -3.52 -7.41 -8.06
CA ALA A 209 -3.94 -7.36 -9.46
C ALA A 209 -4.73 -6.09 -9.78
N ASP A 210 -4.65 -5.64 -11.02
CA ASP A 210 -5.33 -4.46 -11.53
C ASP A 210 -6.54 -4.89 -12.38
N LEU A 211 -7.70 -5.03 -11.75
CA LEU A 211 -8.99 -5.42 -12.34
C LEU A 211 -9.91 -4.21 -12.58
N LYS A 212 -9.36 -2.99 -12.64
CA LYS A 212 -10.16 -1.77 -12.80
C LYS A 212 -11.02 -1.85 -14.07
N GLY A 213 -12.32 -1.68 -13.92
CA GLY A 213 -13.30 -1.74 -15.01
C GLY A 213 -13.51 -3.13 -15.62
N ALA A 214 -13.00 -4.20 -15.00
CA ALA A 214 -13.23 -5.56 -15.47
C ALA A 214 -14.70 -5.98 -15.27
N LYS A 215 -15.19 -6.87 -16.12
CA LYS A 215 -16.52 -7.48 -15.96
C LYS A 215 -16.39 -8.86 -15.34
N LEU A 216 -16.94 -9.07 -14.17
CA LEU A 216 -16.96 -10.34 -13.45
C LEU A 216 -18.41 -10.83 -13.23
N ASP A 217 -19.35 -10.39 -14.08
CA ASP A 217 -20.77 -10.72 -13.92
C ASP A 217 -20.98 -12.24 -13.99
N GLY A 218 -21.63 -12.80 -12.97
CA GLY A 218 -21.86 -14.24 -12.82
C GLY A 218 -20.60 -15.11 -12.69
N ALA A 219 -19.43 -14.51 -12.44
CA ALA A 219 -18.20 -15.27 -12.20
C ALA A 219 -18.29 -16.06 -10.89
N THR A 220 -17.72 -17.26 -10.87
CA THR A 220 -17.56 -18.05 -9.63
C THR A 220 -16.28 -17.65 -8.94
N VAL A 221 -16.35 -17.14 -7.71
CA VAL A 221 -15.20 -16.57 -6.96
C VAL A 221 -15.02 -17.19 -5.57
N GLU A 222 -15.40 -18.45 -5.41
CA GLU A 222 -15.22 -19.24 -4.17
C GLU A 222 -13.73 -19.37 -3.84
N ASP A 223 -13.33 -19.06 -2.60
CA ASP A 223 -11.94 -19.06 -2.14
C ASP A 223 -10.98 -18.18 -2.99
N THR A 224 -11.50 -17.24 -3.79
CA THR A 224 -10.65 -16.36 -4.61
C THR A 224 -9.99 -15.30 -3.74
N ASP A 225 -8.68 -15.12 -3.92
CA ASP A 225 -7.89 -14.14 -3.18
C ASP A 225 -7.74 -12.83 -3.96
N PHE A 226 -8.54 -11.82 -3.63
CA PHE A 226 -8.46 -10.46 -4.20
C PHE A 226 -7.68 -9.48 -3.33
N ARG A 227 -6.83 -9.95 -2.42
CA ARG A 227 -6.14 -9.06 -1.47
C ARG A 227 -5.38 -7.95 -2.20
N ARG A 228 -5.63 -6.70 -1.81
CA ARG A 228 -4.98 -5.51 -2.41
C ARG A 228 -5.22 -5.35 -3.92
N ALA A 229 -6.16 -6.08 -4.51
CA ALA A 229 -6.52 -5.93 -5.91
C ALA A 229 -7.31 -4.63 -6.14
N ASP A 230 -7.18 -4.01 -7.32
CA ASP A 230 -8.01 -2.87 -7.72
C ASP A 230 -9.21 -3.37 -8.55
N LEU A 231 -10.39 -3.44 -7.95
CA LEU A 231 -11.68 -3.76 -8.56
C LEU A 231 -12.53 -2.48 -8.77
N THR A 232 -11.94 -1.29 -8.76
CA THR A 232 -12.71 -0.05 -8.98
C THR A 232 -13.38 -0.10 -10.35
N GLU A 233 -14.62 0.37 -10.43
CA GLU A 233 -15.42 0.36 -11.67
C GLU A 233 -15.70 -1.05 -12.22
N ALA A 234 -15.32 -2.13 -11.53
CA ALA A 234 -15.62 -3.49 -11.97
C ALA A 234 -17.11 -3.81 -11.81
N SER A 235 -17.66 -4.59 -12.74
CA SER A 235 -19.01 -5.15 -12.64
C SER A 235 -18.93 -6.53 -11.99
N LEU A 236 -19.76 -6.77 -10.98
CA LEU A 236 -19.78 -8.00 -10.17
C LEU A 236 -21.22 -8.51 -10.05
N GLU A 237 -22.09 -8.23 -11.03
CA GLU A 237 -23.50 -8.58 -10.96
C GLU A 237 -23.67 -10.10 -10.93
N GLY A 238 -24.29 -10.63 -9.86
CA GLY A 238 -24.49 -12.07 -9.69
C GLY A 238 -23.24 -12.87 -9.31
N ALA A 239 -22.11 -12.24 -9.03
CA ALA A 239 -20.95 -12.89 -8.42
C ALA A 239 -21.14 -12.99 -6.89
N ASP A 240 -20.97 -14.18 -6.33
CA ASP A 240 -21.04 -14.40 -4.88
C ASP A 240 -19.66 -14.25 -4.23
N LEU A 241 -19.51 -13.23 -3.39
CA LEU A 241 -18.24 -12.86 -2.76
C LEU A 241 -18.09 -13.38 -1.32
N GLU A 242 -19.05 -14.14 -0.79
CA GLU A 242 -19.09 -14.54 0.64
C GLU A 242 -17.81 -15.24 1.10
N GLU A 243 -17.25 -16.12 0.26
CA GLU A 243 -16.03 -16.89 0.55
C GLU A 243 -14.77 -16.31 -0.12
N SER A 244 -14.83 -15.07 -0.62
CA SER A 244 -13.68 -14.42 -1.28
C SER A 244 -12.87 -13.56 -0.31
N ILE A 245 -11.55 -13.54 -0.47
CA ILE A 245 -10.66 -12.74 0.38
C ILE A 245 -10.50 -11.35 -0.23
N LEU A 246 -11.22 -10.37 0.31
CA LEU A 246 -11.23 -8.99 -0.19
C LEU A 246 -10.36 -8.01 0.63
N THR A 247 -9.48 -8.51 1.50
CA THR A 247 -8.68 -7.64 2.38
C THR A 247 -7.92 -6.58 1.57
N GLU A 248 -8.22 -5.31 1.82
CA GLU A 248 -7.65 -4.13 1.13
C GLU A 248 -7.95 -4.02 -0.37
N ALA A 249 -8.85 -4.85 -0.92
CA ALA A 249 -9.27 -4.70 -2.30
C ALA A 249 -9.94 -3.32 -2.52
N GLU A 250 -9.66 -2.64 -3.63
CA GLU A 250 -10.43 -1.48 -4.05
C GLU A 250 -11.73 -1.96 -4.71
N VAL A 251 -12.82 -2.11 -3.97
CA VAL A 251 -14.11 -2.60 -4.54
C VAL A 251 -15.05 -1.46 -4.95
N PRO A 252 -16.08 -1.71 -5.79
CA PRO A 252 -17.15 -0.76 -6.02
C PRO A 252 -17.81 -0.26 -4.72
N ALA A 253 -18.31 0.98 -4.71
CA ALA A 253 -18.80 1.66 -3.51
C ALA A 253 -19.86 0.86 -2.73
N GLN A 254 -20.68 0.08 -3.43
CA GLN A 254 -21.75 -0.74 -2.86
C GLN A 254 -21.21 -1.94 -2.06
N LEU A 255 -19.99 -2.41 -2.36
CA LEU A 255 -19.37 -3.59 -1.76
C LEU A 255 -18.29 -3.24 -0.73
N GLN A 256 -18.01 -1.95 -0.52
CA GLN A 256 -17.02 -1.48 0.46
C GLN A 256 -17.20 -2.10 1.87
N PRO A 257 -18.43 -2.28 2.40
CA PRO A 257 -18.62 -2.94 3.69
C PRO A 257 -18.13 -4.41 3.73
N LEU A 258 -18.23 -5.14 2.61
CA LEU A 258 -17.84 -6.55 2.52
C LEU A 258 -16.32 -6.74 2.49
N ALA A 259 -15.59 -5.79 1.87
CA ALA A 259 -14.13 -5.80 1.83
C ALA A 259 -13.46 -5.73 3.22
N TRP A 260 -14.24 -5.47 4.27
CA TRP A 260 -13.78 -5.27 5.64
C TRP A 260 -14.11 -6.43 6.58
N ILE A 261 -14.77 -7.49 6.11
CA ILE A 261 -15.27 -8.59 6.94
C ILE A 261 -14.14 -9.48 7.50
N HIS A 262 -12.97 -9.52 6.87
CA HIS A 262 -11.85 -10.36 7.30
C HIS A 262 -10.78 -9.58 8.10
N ALA A 263 -11.19 -8.95 9.21
CA ALA A 263 -10.25 -8.43 10.19
C ALA A 263 -9.70 -9.61 11.05
N PRO A 264 -8.38 -9.77 11.21
CA PRO A 264 -7.83 -10.85 12.01
C PRO A 264 -8.09 -10.65 13.50
N ASP A 265 -8.12 -11.73 14.28
CA ASP A 265 -8.15 -11.62 15.74
C ASP A 265 -6.82 -11.03 16.24
N LEU A 266 -6.85 -9.77 16.68
CA LEU A 266 -5.71 -9.11 17.28
C LEU A 266 -5.74 -9.40 18.79
N GLY A 267 -4.61 -9.85 19.33
CA GLY A 267 -4.43 -10.08 20.77
C GLY A 267 -4.66 -8.82 21.64
N PRO A 268 -4.24 -8.85 22.92
CA PRO A 268 -4.47 -7.74 23.82
C PRO A 268 -3.86 -6.43 23.29
N PRO A 269 -4.52 -5.27 23.50
CA PRO A 269 -4.04 -4.00 22.99
C PRO A 269 -2.72 -3.60 23.64
N LEU A 270 -1.69 -3.33 22.84
CA LEU A 270 -0.36 -2.95 23.34
C LEU A 270 -0.12 -1.43 23.35
N LEU A 271 -1.08 -0.63 22.85
CA LEU A 271 -1.15 0.85 22.85
C LEU A 271 0.17 1.57 22.50
N GLN A 272 1.03 0.90 21.71
CA GLN A 272 2.31 1.46 21.30
C GLN A 272 2.07 2.61 20.32
N ASP A 273 2.72 3.75 20.56
CA ASP A 273 2.61 4.96 19.74
C ASP A 273 1.16 5.45 19.50
N ALA A 274 0.24 5.10 20.41
CA ALA A 274 -1.14 5.53 20.37
C ALA A 274 -1.26 7.06 20.30
N ARG A 275 -2.21 7.55 19.52
CA ARG A 275 -2.64 8.96 19.50
C ARG A 275 -3.93 9.09 20.28
N TRP A 276 -4.06 10.16 21.05
CA TRP A 276 -5.13 10.33 22.04
C TRP A 276 -5.98 11.56 21.77
N ALA A 277 -7.28 11.44 22.02
CA ALA A 277 -8.23 12.55 22.02
C ALA A 277 -9.20 12.42 23.18
N SER A 278 -9.77 13.54 23.64
CA SER A 278 -10.79 13.52 24.68
C SER A 278 -11.90 14.53 24.37
N ASN A 279 -13.14 14.13 24.67
CA ASN A 279 -14.32 15.01 24.65
C ASN A 279 -14.69 15.53 26.07
N GLY A 280 -13.77 15.37 27.04
CA GLY A 280 -13.96 15.79 28.43
C GLY A 280 -14.62 14.75 29.34
N THR A 281 -15.38 13.79 28.79
CA THR A 281 -15.98 12.67 29.55
C THR A 281 -15.35 11.33 29.21
N HIS A 282 -14.88 11.18 27.98
CA HIS A 282 -14.24 9.99 27.46
C HIS A 282 -12.86 10.33 26.90
N LEU A 283 -12.03 9.30 26.84
CA LEU A 283 -10.73 9.29 26.18
C LEU A 283 -10.80 8.26 25.06
N ALA A 284 -10.25 8.60 23.90
CA ALA A 284 -10.13 7.69 22.78
C ALA A 284 -8.69 7.61 22.31
N ALA A 285 -8.33 6.45 21.80
CA ALA A 285 -7.03 6.18 21.22
C ALA A 285 -7.16 5.60 19.81
N VAL A 286 -6.19 5.92 18.95
CA VAL A 286 -5.90 5.16 17.74
C VAL A 286 -4.44 4.71 17.78
N TRP A 287 -4.18 3.44 17.50
CA TRP A 287 -2.85 2.85 17.52
C TRP A 287 -2.73 1.75 16.47
N THR A 288 -1.55 1.15 16.41
CA THR A 288 -1.26 0.02 15.54
C THR A 288 -0.87 -1.17 16.40
N ASP A 289 -1.53 -2.30 16.21
CA ASP A 289 -1.17 -3.60 16.79
C ASP A 289 -0.74 -4.55 15.68
N THR A 290 -0.12 -5.68 16.04
CA THR A 290 0.31 -6.71 15.09
C THR A 290 -0.43 -8.01 15.34
N ASP A 291 -0.82 -8.70 14.26
CA ASP A 291 -1.42 -10.03 14.33
C ASP A 291 -0.36 -11.14 14.55
N ALA A 292 -0.81 -12.40 14.61
CA ALA A 292 0.07 -13.55 14.81
C ALA A 292 1.14 -13.73 13.70
N ASP A 293 0.87 -13.21 12.50
CA ASP A 293 1.76 -13.24 11.35
C ASP A 293 2.67 -11.99 11.27
N SER A 294 2.73 -11.19 12.36
CA SER A 294 3.47 -9.93 12.44
C SER A 294 2.99 -8.85 11.45
N ARG A 295 1.77 -8.94 10.94
CA ARG A 295 1.18 -7.89 10.11
C ARG A 295 0.57 -6.83 11.01
N ALA A 296 0.87 -5.57 10.71
CA ALA A 296 0.37 -4.43 11.47
C ALA A 296 -1.07 -4.09 11.06
N TRP A 297 -1.90 -3.68 12.02
CA TRP A 297 -3.31 -3.33 11.87
C TRP A 297 -3.67 -2.13 12.72
N MET A 298 -4.48 -1.23 12.16
CA MET A 298 -4.99 -0.09 12.90
C MET A 298 -6.10 -0.53 13.85
N ARG A 299 -6.03 -0.05 15.09
CA ARG A 299 -7.09 -0.20 16.08
C ARG A 299 -7.45 1.16 16.63
N ALA A 300 -8.69 1.28 17.05
CA ALA A 300 -9.11 2.40 17.86
C ALA A 300 -9.89 1.90 19.06
N GLY A 301 -10.03 2.72 20.08
CA GLY A 301 -10.80 2.35 21.25
C GLY A 301 -11.16 3.56 22.10
N VAL A 302 -12.24 3.41 22.86
CA VAL A 302 -12.80 4.47 23.70
C VAL A 302 -13.00 3.95 25.13
N ALA A 303 -12.70 4.82 26.09
CA ALA A 303 -12.84 4.56 27.52
C ALA A 303 -13.44 5.80 28.21
N PRO A 304 -14.39 5.65 29.15
CA PRO A 304 -14.75 6.73 30.05
C PRO A 304 -13.53 7.20 30.85
N ILE A 305 -13.40 8.51 31.04
CA ILE A 305 -12.42 9.05 32.00
C ILE A 305 -12.82 8.55 33.39
N ASP A 306 -11.84 8.08 34.16
CA ASP A 306 -12.00 7.45 35.48
C ASP A 306 -12.48 5.98 35.47
N SER A 307 -12.50 5.32 34.30
CA SER A 307 -12.73 3.86 34.18
C SER A 307 -11.44 3.04 34.22
N GLN A 308 -11.55 1.72 34.46
CA GLN A 308 -10.44 0.75 34.36
C GLN A 308 -10.55 -0.02 33.04
N GLY A 309 -10.08 0.55 31.93
CA GLY A 309 -10.01 -0.16 30.65
C GLY A 309 -10.63 0.57 29.46
N ILE A 310 -10.14 0.21 28.27
CA ILE A 310 -10.82 0.47 26.99
C ILE A 310 -11.98 -0.53 26.85
N VAL A 311 -13.20 -0.02 26.64
CA VAL A 311 -14.44 -0.83 26.64
C VAL A 311 -14.62 -1.58 25.32
N GLU A 312 -14.23 -0.96 24.22
CA GLU A 312 -14.29 -1.49 22.85
C GLU A 312 -13.01 -1.10 22.11
N ALA A 313 -12.38 -2.06 21.43
CA ALA A 313 -11.14 -1.86 20.67
C ALA A 313 -11.26 -2.35 19.21
N PRO A 314 -12.21 -1.79 18.42
CA PRO A 314 -12.44 -2.22 17.05
C PRO A 314 -11.17 -2.17 16.21
N ILE A 315 -11.04 -3.17 15.36
CA ILE A 315 -10.03 -3.20 14.31
C ILE A 315 -10.55 -2.32 13.19
N LEU A 316 -9.78 -1.29 12.85
CA LEU A 316 -10.05 -0.51 11.66
C LEU A 316 -9.53 -1.33 10.48
N PRO A 317 -10.28 -1.44 9.37
CA PRO A 317 -9.91 -2.25 8.21
C PRO A 317 -8.80 -1.57 7.38
N VAL A 318 -7.72 -1.18 8.05
CA VAL A 318 -6.54 -0.53 7.50
C VAL A 318 -5.31 -1.20 8.09
N PRO A 319 -4.55 -1.95 7.29
CA PRO A 319 -3.29 -2.51 7.75
C PRO A 319 -2.23 -1.42 7.86
N GLY A 320 -1.38 -1.58 8.88
CA GLY A 320 -0.42 -0.57 9.31
C GLY A 320 0.69 -0.28 8.31
N ASP A 321 0.99 -1.20 7.38
CA ASP A 321 2.00 -0.98 6.33
C ASP A 321 1.56 0.03 5.27
N LEU A 322 0.25 0.23 5.09
CA LEU A 322 -0.29 1.28 4.23
C LEU A 322 -0.34 2.65 4.90
N VAL A 323 -0.27 2.73 6.23
CA VAL A 323 -0.56 3.96 6.99
C VAL A 323 0.58 4.95 6.87
N LEU A 324 0.34 6.04 6.14
CA LEU A 324 1.23 7.20 6.07
C LEU A 324 1.11 8.09 7.31
N ALA A 325 -0.11 8.25 7.82
CA ALA A 325 -0.40 9.02 9.03
C ALA A 325 -1.74 8.59 9.62
N SER A 326 -1.85 8.68 10.94
CA SER A 326 -3.11 8.53 11.66
C SER A 326 -3.26 9.62 12.71
N GLY A 327 -4.51 9.93 13.04
CA GLY A 327 -4.89 10.92 14.03
C GLY A 327 -6.31 10.65 14.54
N ILE A 328 -6.61 11.18 15.72
CA ILE A 328 -7.93 11.06 16.33
C ILE A 328 -8.33 12.42 16.90
N THR A 329 -9.61 12.76 16.79
CA THR A 329 -10.20 13.96 17.38
C THR A 329 -11.53 13.65 18.05
N ALA A 330 -11.89 14.43 19.06
CA ALA A 330 -13.24 14.45 19.61
C ALA A 330 -14.22 15.13 18.63
N THR A 331 -15.48 14.72 18.71
CA THR A 331 -16.63 15.32 18.01
C THR A 331 -17.79 15.45 18.99
N ASP A 332 -18.87 16.12 18.58
CA ASP A 332 -20.05 16.30 19.44
C ASP A 332 -20.73 14.97 19.82
N GLU A 333 -20.61 13.95 18.96
CA GLU A 333 -21.24 12.63 19.13
C GLU A 333 -20.27 11.52 19.56
N GLY A 334 -18.98 11.81 19.68
CA GLY A 334 -17.96 10.81 19.99
C GLY A 334 -16.57 11.21 19.50
N PHE A 335 -16.01 10.41 18.60
CA PHE A 335 -14.66 10.57 18.08
C PHE A 335 -14.57 10.30 16.58
N SER A 336 -13.56 10.85 15.95
CA SER A 336 -13.22 10.54 14.56
C SER A 336 -11.77 10.22 14.43
N VAL A 337 -11.52 9.03 13.89
CA VAL A 337 -10.19 8.52 13.57
C VAL A 337 -9.98 8.73 12.09
N MET A 338 -8.90 9.42 11.75
CA MET A 338 -8.51 9.60 10.38
C MET A 338 -7.23 8.83 10.11
N VAL A 339 -7.23 8.08 9.01
CA VAL A 339 -6.09 7.27 8.57
C VAL A 339 -5.79 7.62 7.11
N LEU A 340 -4.59 8.13 6.88
CA LEU A 340 -4.05 8.38 5.55
C LEU A 340 -3.28 7.15 5.10
N VAL A 341 -3.63 6.63 3.93
CA VAL A 341 -3.04 5.40 3.36
C VAL A 341 -2.38 5.67 2.02
N GLU A 342 -1.30 4.94 1.73
CA GLU A 342 -0.73 4.85 0.39
C GLU A 342 -1.43 3.73 -0.40
N ARG A 343 -1.80 4.00 -1.66
CA ARG A 343 -2.41 2.99 -2.56
C ARG A 343 -1.80 3.08 -3.95
N ALA A 344 -2.01 2.02 -4.75
CA ALA A 344 -1.58 2.00 -6.15
C ALA A 344 -2.20 3.15 -6.96
N SER A 345 -3.47 3.48 -6.69
CA SER A 345 -4.22 4.58 -7.31
C SER A 345 -3.78 5.98 -6.83
N GLY A 346 -3.05 6.07 -5.71
CA GLY A 346 -2.66 7.31 -5.05
C GLY A 346 -2.99 7.30 -3.56
N PRO A 347 -2.52 8.31 -2.80
CA PRO A 347 -2.83 8.41 -1.39
C PRO A 347 -4.32 8.74 -1.19
N ALA A 348 -4.92 8.07 -0.22
CA ALA A 348 -6.33 8.24 0.13
C ALA A 348 -6.48 8.39 1.64
N THR A 349 -7.56 9.02 2.06
CA THR A 349 -7.89 9.21 3.48
C THR A 349 -9.14 8.44 3.83
N TRP A 350 -9.10 7.80 4.99
CA TRP A 350 -10.23 7.19 5.65
C TRP A 350 -10.59 7.97 6.89
N VAL A 351 -11.88 8.19 7.12
CA VAL A 351 -12.43 8.77 8.35
C VAL A 351 -13.41 7.78 8.95
N PHE A 352 -13.03 7.23 10.10
CA PHE A 352 -13.83 6.31 10.91
C PHE A 352 -14.48 7.08 12.06
N ARG A 353 -15.79 6.98 12.20
CA ARG A 353 -16.59 7.65 13.24
C ARG A 353 -16.88 6.64 14.35
N LEU A 354 -16.44 6.93 15.57
CA LEU A 354 -16.71 6.14 16.75
C LEU A 354 -17.70 6.88 17.65
N ASN A 355 -18.70 6.20 18.19
CA ASN A 355 -19.53 6.76 19.25
C ASN A 355 -18.79 6.75 20.60
N VAL A 356 -19.42 7.30 21.65
CA VAL A 356 -18.83 7.36 23.00
C VAL A 356 -18.62 5.99 23.63
N GLU A 357 -19.35 4.96 23.18
CA GLU A 357 -19.13 3.56 23.57
C GLU A 357 -17.99 2.88 22.80
N GLY A 358 -17.36 3.54 21.83
CA GLY A 358 -16.25 3.01 21.03
C GLY A 358 -16.65 2.11 19.87
N ARG A 359 -17.93 2.07 19.50
CA ARG A 359 -18.42 1.34 18.33
C ARG A 359 -18.20 2.15 17.06
N LEU A 360 -17.76 1.48 16.01
CA LEU A 360 -17.67 2.05 14.66
C LEU A 360 -19.08 2.28 14.11
N VAL A 361 -19.43 3.55 13.88
CA VAL A 361 -20.74 3.96 13.36
C VAL A 361 -20.70 4.19 11.87
N ARG A 362 -19.58 4.71 11.35
CA ARG A 362 -19.43 5.07 9.93
C ARG A 362 -17.96 5.05 9.51
N ALA A 363 -17.72 4.70 8.25
CA ALA A 363 -16.42 4.83 7.59
C ALA A 363 -16.60 5.59 6.27
N LEU A 364 -15.73 6.55 6.02
CA LEU A 364 -15.78 7.44 4.86
C LEU A 364 -14.42 7.47 4.18
N ARG A 365 -14.40 7.45 2.85
CA ARG A 365 -13.19 7.54 2.04
C ARG A 365 -13.20 8.81 1.21
N SER A 366 -12.04 9.45 1.12
CA SER A 366 -11.80 10.57 0.23
C SER A 366 -10.38 10.49 -0.33
N ASP A 367 -10.22 10.60 -1.64
CA ASP A 367 -8.89 10.61 -2.27
C ASP A 367 -8.16 11.93 -1.97
N LEU A 368 -6.85 11.86 -1.72
CA LEU A 368 -6.05 13.04 -1.44
C LEU A 368 -5.56 13.67 -2.75
N PRO A 369 -5.77 14.98 -2.99
CA PRO A 369 -5.44 15.61 -4.28
C PRO A 369 -3.93 15.80 -4.52
N TYR A 370 -3.07 15.34 -3.59
CA TYR A 370 -1.62 15.41 -3.71
C TYR A 370 -0.95 14.25 -2.97
N ARG A 371 0.31 13.95 -3.35
CA ARG A 371 1.20 13.08 -2.57
C ARG A 371 1.95 13.88 -1.50
N PRO A 372 1.78 13.58 -0.20
CA PRO A 372 2.49 14.29 0.87
C PRO A 372 4.00 14.03 0.81
N MET A 373 4.80 15.08 1.01
CA MET A 373 6.26 14.98 1.14
C MET A 373 6.71 14.63 2.56
N VAL A 374 5.89 14.98 3.55
CA VAL A 374 6.11 14.73 4.97
C VAL A 374 4.82 14.19 5.57
N ARG A 375 4.90 13.55 6.73
CA ARG A 375 3.73 13.11 7.50
C ARG A 375 2.77 14.30 7.70
N PRO A 376 1.52 14.24 7.18
CA PRO A 376 0.55 15.28 7.43
C PRO A 376 0.15 15.35 8.90
N LEU A 377 -0.21 16.55 9.33
CA LEU A 377 -0.75 16.80 10.66
C LEU A 377 -2.28 16.82 10.56
N LEU A 378 -2.94 16.06 11.44
CA LEU A 378 -4.39 15.90 11.47
C LEU A 378 -4.93 16.57 12.72
N LEU A 379 -5.77 17.59 12.56
CA LEU A 379 -6.25 18.41 13.67
C LEU A 379 -7.79 18.50 13.67
N PRO A 380 -8.41 18.71 14.84
CA PRO A 380 -9.83 19.01 14.94
C PRO A 380 -10.22 20.24 14.11
N GLY A 381 -11.21 20.09 13.23
CA GLY A 381 -11.87 21.17 12.51
C GLY A 381 -13.10 21.70 13.25
N LYS A 382 -13.83 22.62 12.62
CA LYS A 382 -15.15 23.07 13.12
C LYS A 382 -16.22 22.02 12.83
N ASP A 383 -17.27 22.01 13.64
CA ASP A 383 -18.49 21.20 13.39
C ASP A 383 -18.18 19.70 13.20
N GLY A 384 -17.23 19.16 13.96
CA GLY A 384 -16.85 17.74 13.89
C GLY A 384 -16.04 17.35 12.64
N ALA A 385 -15.60 18.31 11.83
CA ALA A 385 -14.70 18.07 10.71
C ALA A 385 -13.25 17.80 11.17
N ILE A 386 -12.41 17.34 10.25
CA ILE A 386 -10.97 17.14 10.47
C ILE A 386 -10.19 17.97 9.44
N ASP A 387 -9.22 18.74 9.90
CA ASP A 387 -8.29 19.45 9.04
C ASP A 387 -7.02 18.61 8.81
N ILE A 388 -6.65 18.46 7.54
CA ILE A 388 -5.39 17.87 7.08
C ILE A 388 -4.43 19.00 6.70
N TYR A 389 -3.35 19.15 7.46
CA TYR A 389 -2.24 20.03 7.12
C TYR A 389 -1.14 19.19 6.48
N GLY A 390 -0.90 19.36 5.19
CA GLY A 390 0.17 18.65 4.49
C GLY A 390 0.96 19.51 3.53
N ILE A 391 2.08 18.97 3.09
CA ILE A 391 3.03 19.61 2.16
C ILE A 391 3.11 18.74 0.91
N GLY A 392 2.62 19.25 -0.23
CA GLY A 392 2.62 18.53 -1.50
C GLY A 392 3.94 18.64 -2.28
N GLY A 393 4.22 17.65 -3.15
CA GLY A 393 5.47 17.56 -3.92
C GLY A 393 5.63 18.50 -5.12
N GLN A 394 4.54 18.95 -5.75
CA GLN A 394 4.57 19.79 -6.97
C GLN A 394 4.83 21.26 -6.62
N GLY A 395 6.07 21.55 -6.21
CA GLY A 395 6.41 22.74 -5.46
C GLY A 395 5.86 22.59 -4.03
N PRO A 396 6.64 22.81 -2.96
CA PRO A 396 6.13 22.62 -1.60
C PRO A 396 5.03 23.66 -1.34
N VAL A 397 3.80 23.22 -1.53
CA VAL A 397 2.57 23.95 -1.22
C VAL A 397 2.05 23.35 0.06
N ILE A 398 1.83 24.19 1.05
CA ILE A 398 1.06 23.83 2.23
C ILE A 398 -0.38 23.80 1.80
N SER A 399 -1.04 22.66 1.97
CA SER A 399 -2.46 22.49 1.74
C SER A 399 -3.13 22.17 3.07
N VAL A 400 -4.13 22.98 3.42
CA VAL A 400 -5.05 22.72 4.52
C VAL A 400 -6.37 22.30 3.92
N LEU A 401 -6.62 20.99 3.96
CA LEU A 401 -7.87 20.40 3.49
C LEU A 401 -8.76 20.14 4.70
N GLN A 402 -10.06 20.30 4.56
CA GLN A 402 -11.03 19.92 5.57
C GLN A 402 -11.86 18.76 5.05
N VAL A 403 -12.00 17.71 5.86
CA VAL A 403 -12.94 16.61 5.62
C VAL A 403 -14.07 16.77 6.62
N ASP A 404 -15.28 16.96 6.14
CA ASP A 404 -16.45 17.22 6.99
C ASP A 404 -17.05 15.92 7.58
N VAL A 405 -18.24 16.04 8.17
CA VAL A 405 -18.97 14.91 8.77
C VAL A 405 -19.52 13.91 7.75
N GLU A 406 -19.71 14.34 6.50
CA GLU A 406 -20.16 13.50 5.40
C GLU A 406 -19.00 12.89 4.60
N GLY A 407 -17.76 13.32 4.87
CA GLY A 407 -16.56 12.84 4.18
C GLY A 407 -16.24 13.65 2.94
N GLU A 408 -16.92 14.79 2.73
CA GLU A 408 -16.59 15.69 1.65
C GLU A 408 -15.31 16.45 1.98
N MET A 409 -14.40 16.46 1.01
CA MET A 409 -13.11 17.13 1.14
C MET A 409 -13.16 18.50 0.46
N SER A 410 -12.81 19.55 1.20
CA SER A 410 -12.74 20.92 0.71
C SER A 410 -11.38 21.55 1.01
N ASN A 411 -10.96 22.52 0.20
CA ASN A 411 -9.72 23.25 0.42
C ASN A 411 -10.00 24.51 1.26
N ARG A 412 -9.39 24.61 2.44
CA ARG A 412 -9.51 25.79 3.31
C ARG A 412 -8.42 26.81 3.09
N HIS A 413 -7.22 26.34 2.79
CA HIS A 413 -6.06 27.19 2.62
C HIS A 413 -5.02 26.47 1.76
N SER A 414 -4.38 27.21 0.85
CA SER A 414 -3.21 26.73 0.15
C SER A 414 -2.20 27.86 -0.03
N ALA A 415 -0.95 27.60 0.30
CA ALA A 415 0.12 28.60 0.21
C ALA A 415 1.43 27.96 -0.23
N VAL A 416 2.17 28.65 -1.10
CA VAL A 416 3.49 28.22 -1.53
C VAL A 416 4.49 28.41 -0.38
N ALA A 417 5.17 27.34 0.02
CA ALA A 417 6.13 27.31 1.11
C ALA A 417 7.44 26.61 0.68
N ARG A 418 8.19 27.24 -0.22
CA ARG A 418 9.47 26.73 -0.81
C ARG A 418 10.52 26.27 0.19
N THR A 419 10.46 26.78 1.41
CA THR A 419 11.43 26.51 2.46
C THR A 419 10.93 25.54 3.52
N ALA A 420 9.68 25.08 3.44
CA ALA A 420 9.08 24.18 4.42
C ALA A 420 9.83 22.84 4.49
N ARG A 421 10.04 22.33 5.71
CA ARG A 421 10.70 21.04 5.99
C ARG A 421 9.81 20.05 6.73
N GLY A 422 8.73 20.51 7.34
CA GLY A 422 7.84 19.69 8.16
C GLY A 422 7.16 20.51 9.25
N PHE A 423 6.52 19.81 10.18
CA PHE A 423 5.85 20.39 11.34
C PHE A 423 6.69 20.17 12.61
N ALA A 424 6.69 21.17 13.49
CA ALA A 424 7.44 21.18 14.75
C ALA A 424 6.62 20.73 15.96
N SER A 425 5.42 20.18 15.73
CA SER A 425 4.48 19.73 16.75
C SER A 425 3.49 18.72 16.14
N ASP A 426 3.07 17.76 16.96
CA ASP A 426 2.04 16.76 16.61
C ASP A 426 0.62 17.25 16.90
N HIS A 427 0.46 18.40 17.57
CA HIS A 427 -0.84 18.93 18.01
C HIS A 427 -1.16 20.31 17.44
N HIS A 428 -0.17 20.98 16.85
CA HIS A 428 -0.32 22.35 16.34
C HIS A 428 0.40 22.52 14.99
N PRO A 429 -0.18 23.26 14.04
CA PRO A 429 0.34 23.36 12.67
C PRO A 429 1.49 24.38 12.59
N VAL A 430 2.56 24.14 13.34
CA VAL A 430 3.76 24.99 13.37
C VAL A 430 4.75 24.50 12.31
N LEU A 431 4.88 25.26 11.24
CA LEU A 431 5.77 24.98 10.12
C LEU A 431 7.23 25.31 10.45
N LEU A 432 8.14 24.38 10.18
CA LEU A 432 9.58 24.58 10.24
C LEU A 432 10.15 24.88 8.85
N THR A 433 10.94 25.96 8.73
CA THR A 433 11.54 26.37 7.44
C THR A 433 13.07 26.28 7.39
N LYS A 434 13.64 26.18 6.17
CA LYS A 434 15.09 26.15 5.88
C LYS A 434 15.86 27.38 6.40
N GLY A 435 15.19 28.47 6.74
CA GLY A 435 15.79 29.70 7.29
C GLY A 435 15.92 29.74 8.82
N GLY A 436 15.58 28.66 9.53
CA GLY A 436 15.57 28.68 11.00
C GLY A 436 14.46 29.57 11.56
N THR A 437 13.32 29.60 10.88
CA THR A 437 12.11 30.26 11.37
C THR A 437 10.98 29.24 11.55
N LEU A 438 10.10 29.57 12.47
CA LEU A 438 8.87 28.83 12.75
C LEU A 438 7.68 29.72 12.45
N GLU A 439 6.66 29.16 11.81
CA GLU A 439 5.44 29.87 11.49
C GLU A 439 4.23 29.02 11.84
N LEU A 440 3.34 29.54 12.67
CA LEU A 440 2.07 28.89 12.96
C LEU A 440 1.09 29.16 11.82
N ILE A 441 0.63 28.09 11.17
CA ILE A 441 -0.34 28.18 10.08
C ILE A 441 -1.73 28.36 10.67
N VAL A 442 -2.33 29.52 10.41
CA VAL A 442 -3.72 29.82 10.80
C VAL A 442 -4.54 29.99 9.51
N PRO A 443 -5.48 29.09 9.19
CA PRO A 443 -6.28 29.25 7.98
C PRO A 443 -6.95 30.64 7.91
N GLY A 444 -6.73 31.35 6.80
CA GLY A 444 -7.29 32.70 6.57
C GLY A 444 -6.61 33.85 7.34
N LYS A 445 -5.59 33.58 8.18
CA LYS A 445 -4.78 34.62 8.85
C LYS A 445 -3.30 34.34 8.60
N GLY A 446 -2.55 35.32 8.09
CA GLY A 446 -1.09 35.16 7.96
C GLY A 446 -0.44 34.95 9.32
N GLY A 447 0.34 33.87 9.46
CA GLY A 447 1.18 33.66 10.64
C GLY A 447 2.31 34.70 10.69
N ARG A 448 2.80 35.02 11.90
CA ARG A 448 4.03 35.80 12.06
C ARG A 448 5.17 34.84 12.38
N ALA A 449 6.17 34.81 11.49
CA ALA A 449 7.34 33.99 11.69
C ALA A 449 8.11 34.42 12.95
N VAL A 450 8.57 33.44 13.74
CA VAL A 450 9.44 33.63 14.89
C VAL A 450 10.79 32.96 14.63
N SER A 451 11.84 33.51 15.24
CA SER A 451 13.19 32.93 15.15
C SER A 451 13.27 31.63 15.94
N CYS A 452 13.90 30.63 15.35
CA CYS A 452 14.19 29.36 15.99
C CYS A 452 15.41 29.51 16.92
N PRO A 453 15.36 29.01 18.18
CA PRO A 453 16.52 28.97 19.04
C PRO A 453 17.57 27.98 18.53
N GLY A 454 18.82 28.15 18.97
CA GLY A 454 19.90 27.21 18.66
C GLY A 454 19.58 25.78 19.12
N GLU A 455 19.97 24.80 18.31
CA GLU A 455 19.71 23.35 18.50
C GLU A 455 18.26 22.85 18.34
N PHE A 456 17.25 23.70 18.16
CA PHE A 456 15.89 23.25 17.83
C PHE A 456 15.82 22.81 16.35
N PRO A 457 15.11 21.70 16.00
CA PRO A 457 14.17 20.90 16.80
C PRO A 457 14.82 19.80 17.68
N GLY A 458 16.13 19.64 17.67
CA GLY A 458 16.81 18.64 18.51
C GLY A 458 16.46 17.19 18.17
N GLN A 459 16.52 16.28 19.16
CA GLN A 459 16.17 14.85 18.98
C GLN A 459 14.66 14.57 19.11
N GLY A 460 13.90 15.54 19.60
CA GLY A 460 12.45 15.51 19.78
C GLY A 460 11.99 16.87 20.29
N CYS A 461 10.81 17.32 19.86
CA CYS A 461 10.33 18.66 20.16
C CYS A 461 8.81 18.78 20.21
N GLY A 462 8.36 19.87 20.83
CA GLY A 462 7.00 20.36 20.72
C GLY A 462 6.99 21.88 20.60
N ALA A 463 6.09 22.40 19.77
CA ALA A 463 5.85 23.82 19.59
C ALA A 463 4.37 24.11 19.84
N VAL A 464 4.08 25.02 20.76
CA VAL A 464 2.72 25.38 21.17
C VAL A 464 2.53 26.90 21.13
N PRO A 465 1.35 27.40 20.74
CA PRO A 465 1.03 28.83 20.89
C PRO A 465 1.16 29.31 22.34
N ILE A 466 1.64 30.54 22.55
CA ILE A 466 1.67 31.17 23.89
C ILE A 466 0.25 31.40 24.41
N ASP A 467 -0.62 31.86 23.52
CA ASP A 467 -2.02 32.15 23.80
C ASP A 467 -2.89 31.42 22.78
N PRO A 468 -3.75 30.47 23.19
CA PRO A 468 -4.65 29.77 22.28
C PRO A 468 -5.67 30.71 21.61
N ASN A 469 -6.01 31.84 22.23
CA ASN A 469 -6.98 32.79 21.68
C ASN A 469 -6.34 33.79 20.72
N ASP A 470 -5.04 34.07 20.90
CA ASP A 470 -4.23 34.91 20.01
C ASP A 470 -2.93 34.21 19.60
N PRO A 471 -3.02 33.23 18.68
CA PRO A 471 -1.88 32.44 18.22
C PRO A 471 -0.75 33.27 17.58
N THR A 472 -1.01 34.53 17.25
CA THR A 472 -0.01 35.42 16.61
C THR A 472 0.99 36.02 17.60
N ARG A 473 0.75 35.88 18.91
CA ARG A 473 1.63 36.41 19.97
C ARG A 473 2.98 35.74 20.05
N GLY A 474 3.10 34.51 19.56
CA GLY A 474 4.34 33.75 19.58
C GLY A 474 4.12 32.31 20.01
N LEU A 475 5.24 31.61 20.20
CA LEU A 475 5.29 30.18 20.51
C LEU A 475 6.08 29.92 21.78
N VAL A 476 5.71 28.88 22.52
CA VAL A 476 6.60 28.23 23.48
C VAL A 476 7.11 26.95 22.84
N LEU A 477 8.43 26.80 22.84
CA LEU A 477 9.12 25.65 22.26
C LEU A 477 9.70 24.79 23.36
N THR A 478 9.64 23.48 23.17
CA THR A 478 10.31 22.49 24.00
C THR A 478 11.07 21.52 23.13
N TRP A 479 12.28 21.12 23.52
CA TRP A 479 13.05 20.13 22.78
C TRP A 479 14.10 19.42 23.61
N ILE A 480 14.53 18.27 23.12
CA ILE A 480 15.68 17.51 23.61
C ILE A 480 16.92 18.02 22.84
N PRO A 481 17.92 18.61 23.52
CA PRO A 481 19.15 19.07 22.87
C PRO A 481 19.87 17.95 22.10
N SER A 482 20.78 18.33 21.21
CA SER A 482 21.56 17.37 20.40
C SER A 482 22.33 16.34 21.24
N SER A 483 22.71 16.70 22.47
CA SER A 483 23.35 15.83 23.46
C SER A 483 22.45 14.71 24.01
N GLY A 484 21.15 14.75 23.77
CA GLY A 484 20.15 13.85 24.37
C GLY A 484 19.89 14.10 25.86
N ARG A 485 20.42 15.19 26.43
CA ARG A 485 20.36 15.47 27.87
C ARG A 485 19.65 16.78 28.19
N GLY A 486 18.75 16.71 29.16
CA GLY A 486 17.93 17.83 29.61
C GLY A 486 16.80 18.20 28.63
N VAL A 487 15.89 19.03 29.12
CA VAL A 487 14.77 19.57 28.36
C VAL A 487 14.98 21.07 28.21
N SER A 488 15.11 21.54 26.98
CA SER A 488 15.21 22.97 26.68
C SER A 488 13.84 23.56 26.42
N VAL A 489 13.61 24.76 26.93
CA VAL A 489 12.38 25.55 26.75
C VAL A 489 12.74 26.95 26.30
N ALA A 490 11.99 27.51 25.35
CA ALA A 490 12.15 28.89 24.94
C ALA A 490 10.80 29.52 24.57
N THR A 491 10.59 30.76 25.01
CA THR A 491 9.48 31.58 24.52
C THR A 491 9.96 32.40 23.32
N CYS A 492 9.29 32.24 22.19
CA CYS A 492 9.61 32.87 20.92
C CYS A 492 8.52 33.87 20.55
N VAL A 493 8.85 35.16 20.56
CA VAL A 493 7.94 36.25 20.18
C VAL A 493 8.43 36.88 18.87
N PRO A 494 7.55 37.26 17.92
CA PRO A 494 7.96 37.89 16.68
C PRO A 494 8.88 39.11 16.91
N GLY A 495 10.01 39.16 16.22
CA GLY A 495 10.99 40.25 16.32
C GLY A 495 11.91 40.20 17.56
N THR A 496 11.76 39.22 18.44
CA THR A 496 12.61 39.06 19.64
C THR A 496 13.45 37.78 19.52
N PRO A 497 14.77 37.84 19.75
CA PRO A 497 15.60 36.63 19.74
C PRO A 497 15.23 35.72 20.92
N PRO A 498 15.05 34.40 20.69
CA PRO A 498 14.66 33.48 21.76
C PRO A 498 15.82 33.28 22.75
N MET A 499 15.49 33.24 24.04
CA MET A 499 16.44 32.91 25.12
C MET A 499 16.08 31.56 25.73
N PRO A 500 16.80 30.48 25.38
CA PRO A 500 16.46 29.14 25.84
C PRO A 500 16.97 28.87 27.26
N GLN A 501 16.16 28.16 28.05
CA GLN A 501 16.52 27.61 29.34
C GLN A 501 16.48 26.07 29.29
N THR A 502 17.55 25.41 29.75
CA THR A 502 17.62 23.94 29.81
C THR A 502 17.52 23.43 31.25
N PHE A 503 16.50 22.62 31.51
CA PHE A 503 16.25 21.90 32.75
C PHE A 503 16.88 20.50 32.70
N LEU A 504 17.13 19.89 33.88
CA LEU A 504 17.60 18.49 34.01
C LEU A 504 18.85 18.14 33.16
N ARG A 505 19.78 19.09 32.98
CA ARG A 505 20.92 19.03 32.04
C ARG A 505 21.81 17.77 32.11
N LYS A 506 21.75 17.00 33.19
CA LYS A 506 22.56 15.78 33.40
C LYS A 506 21.81 14.50 33.07
N LEU A 507 20.50 14.55 32.90
CA LEU A 507 19.64 13.38 32.71
C LEU A 507 19.34 13.19 31.24
N SER A 508 19.36 11.93 30.80
CA SER A 508 18.90 11.54 29.47
C SER A 508 17.40 11.74 29.36
N ILE A 509 16.94 12.30 28.24
CA ILE A 509 15.51 12.40 27.95
C ILE A 509 15.18 11.44 26.82
N GLY A 510 14.11 10.66 26.98
CA GLY A 510 13.70 9.67 25.99
C GLY A 510 12.78 10.27 24.93
N ARG A 511 11.56 10.65 25.35
CA ARG A 511 10.53 11.28 24.52
C ARG A 511 10.05 12.57 25.16
N ILE A 512 9.57 13.50 24.35
CA ILE A 512 8.93 14.74 24.78
C ILE A 512 7.71 15.01 23.91
N ASP A 513 6.64 15.52 24.51
CA ASP A 513 5.46 16.02 23.83
C ASP A 513 4.95 17.28 24.54
N ALA A 514 4.31 18.19 23.81
CA ALA A 514 3.78 19.42 24.36
C ALA A 514 2.50 19.85 23.65
N SER A 515 1.53 20.34 24.42
CA SER A 515 0.25 20.82 23.91
C SER A 515 -0.33 21.91 24.82
N ILE A 516 -1.36 22.58 24.31
CA ILE A 516 -2.18 23.52 25.09
C ILE A 516 -3.35 22.75 25.72
N CYS A 517 -3.56 22.98 27.01
CA CYS A 517 -4.71 22.49 27.75
C CYS A 517 -5.29 23.60 28.64
N GLY A 518 -6.58 23.87 28.52
CA GLY A 518 -7.24 24.98 29.20
C GLY A 518 -6.55 26.33 28.88
N ALA A 519 -6.15 27.06 29.92
CA ALA A 519 -5.52 28.37 29.79
C ALA A 519 -3.97 28.34 29.75
N GLY A 520 -3.34 27.16 29.68
CA GLY A 520 -1.89 27.03 29.80
C GLY A 520 -1.27 26.00 28.87
N ALA A 521 0.04 26.13 28.67
CA ALA A 521 0.86 25.20 27.91
C ALA A 521 1.57 24.21 28.83
N TRP A 522 1.68 22.95 28.39
CA TRP A 522 2.28 21.87 29.16
C TRP A 522 3.19 21.03 28.27
N ALA A 523 4.27 20.52 28.88
CA ALA A 523 5.10 19.48 28.29
C ALA A 523 5.14 18.25 29.20
N VAL A 524 5.21 17.08 28.57
CA VAL A 524 5.51 15.81 29.23
C VAL A 524 6.69 15.15 28.56
N PHE A 525 7.52 14.48 29.34
CA PHE A 525 8.70 13.80 28.81
C PHE A 525 9.07 12.59 29.65
N THR A 526 9.83 11.66 29.07
CA THR A 526 10.41 10.54 29.82
C THR A 526 11.83 10.87 30.26
N CYS A 527 12.13 10.60 31.52
CA CYS A 527 13.42 10.88 32.15
C CYS A 527 13.70 9.83 33.23
N PRO A 528 14.96 9.50 33.56
CA PRO A 528 15.28 8.59 34.66
C PRO A 528 14.50 8.92 35.94
N ASP A 529 14.00 7.87 36.58
CA ASP A 529 13.28 7.94 37.84
C ASP A 529 14.22 8.45 38.96
N VAL A 530 13.70 9.32 39.85
CA VAL A 530 14.44 9.86 41.00
C VAL A 530 14.92 8.75 41.93
N ASP A 531 14.08 7.75 42.19
CA ASP A 531 14.36 6.67 43.14
C ASP A 531 15.12 5.52 42.47
N ASN A 532 14.94 5.32 41.15
CA ASN A 532 15.64 4.29 40.39
C ASN A 532 16.14 4.79 39.02
N PRO A 533 17.34 5.37 38.93
CA PRO A 533 17.88 5.94 37.70
C PRO A 533 18.06 4.96 36.53
N ARG A 534 17.92 3.64 36.76
CA ARG A 534 17.93 2.63 35.68
C ARG A 534 16.59 2.50 34.97
N LYS A 535 15.52 3.08 35.51
CA LYS A 535 14.18 3.06 34.94
C LYS A 535 13.79 4.44 34.43
N MET A 536 13.07 4.48 33.31
CA MET A 536 12.46 5.70 32.80
C MET A 536 11.11 5.92 33.49
N ALA A 537 10.91 7.13 34.01
CA ALA A 537 9.65 7.62 34.55
C ALA A 537 9.08 8.73 33.65
N ALA A 538 7.79 9.00 33.80
CA ALA A 538 7.13 10.13 33.16
C ALA A 538 7.27 11.39 34.02
N TRP A 539 7.47 12.52 33.37
CA TRP A 539 7.61 13.83 34.01
C TRP A 539 6.72 14.84 33.29
N SER A 540 6.31 15.87 34.03
CA SER A 540 5.55 17.00 33.49
C SER A 540 6.21 18.33 33.81
N LEU A 541 5.91 19.33 32.98
CA LEU A 541 6.40 20.69 33.09
C LEU A 541 5.31 21.66 32.60
N SER A 542 4.81 22.51 33.50
CA SER A 542 4.00 23.66 33.09
C SER A 542 4.91 24.65 32.37
N LEU A 543 4.53 25.10 31.19
CA LEU A 543 5.33 26.00 30.37
C LEU A 543 4.92 27.47 30.57
N PRO A 544 5.86 28.42 30.38
CA PRO A 544 7.29 28.22 30.10
C PRO A 544 8.14 28.01 31.35
N ASP A 545 7.68 28.47 32.52
CA ASP A 545 8.54 28.68 33.70
C ASP A 545 8.30 27.72 34.87
N GLY A 546 7.50 26.66 34.65
CA GLY A 546 7.21 25.66 35.67
C GLY A 546 8.44 24.88 36.13
N LYS A 547 8.28 24.11 37.20
CA LYS A 547 9.31 23.16 37.65
C LYS A 547 9.00 21.75 37.13
N PRO A 548 9.99 21.05 36.55
CA PRO A 548 9.84 19.64 36.23
C PRO A 548 9.39 18.83 37.44
N THR A 549 8.34 18.03 37.28
CA THR A 549 7.75 17.20 38.34
C THR A 549 7.57 15.78 37.84
N GLN A 550 8.09 14.80 38.58
CA GLN A 550 7.92 13.38 38.26
C GLN A 550 6.46 12.97 38.51
N LEU A 551 5.89 12.20 37.58
CA LEU A 551 4.56 11.62 37.72
C LEU A 551 4.65 10.30 38.49
N SER A 552 3.64 10.02 39.32
CA SER A 552 3.58 8.77 40.09
C SER A 552 3.50 7.57 39.15
N SER A 553 4.46 6.64 39.26
CA SER A 553 4.50 5.43 38.45
C SER A 553 3.96 4.22 39.25
N PRO A 554 3.21 3.30 38.62
CA PRO A 554 2.90 2.01 39.22
C PRO A 554 4.18 1.22 39.47
N ALA A 555 4.21 0.47 40.58
CA ALA A 555 5.40 -0.27 41.00
C ALA A 555 5.88 -1.24 39.90
N GLY A 556 7.15 -1.13 39.51
CA GLY A 556 7.78 -2.06 38.59
C GLY A 556 7.81 -1.60 37.13
N ARG A 557 6.85 -0.79 36.67
CA ARG A 557 6.69 -0.39 35.25
C ARG A 557 7.71 0.64 34.78
N VAL A 558 8.00 0.62 33.48
CA VAL A 558 8.89 1.58 32.81
C VAL A 558 8.10 2.39 31.80
N ALA A 559 8.18 3.72 31.87
CA ALA A 559 7.52 4.60 30.92
C ALA A 559 8.16 4.46 29.53
N ARG A 560 7.37 4.06 28.52
CA ARG A 560 7.80 3.90 27.13
C ARG A 560 7.48 5.12 26.29
N SER A 561 6.29 5.67 26.45
CA SER A 561 5.88 6.91 25.79
C SER A 561 5.08 7.79 26.72
N VAL A 562 5.07 9.08 26.40
CA VAL A 562 4.26 10.10 27.05
C VAL A 562 3.67 11.00 25.98
N GLN A 563 2.41 11.38 26.12
CA GLN A 563 1.74 12.34 25.25
C GLN A 563 0.81 13.25 26.05
N MET A 564 0.70 14.50 25.61
CA MET A 564 -0.37 15.39 26.03
C MET A 564 -1.64 15.06 25.24
N VAL A 565 -2.80 15.06 25.89
CA VAL A 565 -4.09 15.02 25.19
C VAL A 565 -4.46 16.46 24.82
N PRO A 566 -4.54 16.80 23.52
CA PRO A 566 -4.77 18.19 23.09
C PRO A 566 -6.20 18.64 23.40
N ASN A 567 -6.38 19.96 23.52
CA ASN A 567 -7.69 20.62 23.59
C ASN A 567 -8.59 20.20 24.77
N THR A 568 -7.99 19.67 25.84
CA THR A 568 -8.72 19.35 27.07
C THR A 568 -8.85 20.58 27.98
N PHE A 569 -9.99 20.72 28.66
CA PHE A 569 -10.19 21.82 29.61
C PHE A 569 -9.23 21.75 30.81
N THR A 570 -8.99 20.54 31.30
CA THR A 570 -7.93 20.26 32.29
C THR A 570 -6.74 19.61 31.61
N PRO A 571 -5.50 19.89 32.00
CA PRO A 571 -4.32 19.28 31.39
C PRO A 571 -4.29 17.77 31.68
N ILE A 572 -4.32 16.97 30.62
CA ILE A 572 -4.30 15.51 30.67
C ILE A 572 -3.04 15.02 29.95
N ALA A 573 -2.31 14.13 30.63
CA ALA A 573 -1.18 13.41 30.07
C ALA A 573 -1.46 11.92 30.07
N VAL A 574 -1.05 11.21 29.02
CA VAL A 574 -1.11 9.75 28.96
C VAL A 574 0.30 9.19 28.94
N VAL A 575 0.55 8.20 29.80
CA VAL A 575 1.80 7.45 29.86
C VAL A 575 1.51 6.03 29.43
N THR A 576 2.24 5.54 28.42
CA THR A 576 2.20 4.12 28.05
C THR A 576 3.39 3.41 28.67
N TRP A 577 3.12 2.23 29.22
CA TRP A 577 4.10 1.44 29.96
C TRP A 577 4.67 0.32 29.10
N ASP A 578 5.69 -0.34 29.62
CA ASP A 578 6.37 -1.46 28.97
C ASP A 578 5.55 -2.74 28.88
N ASP A 579 4.48 -2.86 29.68
CA ASP A 579 3.49 -3.94 29.61
C ASP A 579 2.33 -3.67 28.64
N GLY A 580 2.36 -2.54 27.92
CA GLY A 580 1.31 -2.15 26.97
C GLY A 580 0.11 -1.42 27.58
N SER A 581 0.03 -1.32 28.91
CA SER A 581 -1.02 -0.55 29.59
C SER A 581 -0.79 0.96 29.48
N ALA A 582 -1.86 1.74 29.69
CA ALA A 582 -1.78 3.20 29.74
C ALA A 582 -2.20 3.75 31.11
N THR A 583 -1.73 4.94 31.45
CA THR A 583 -2.20 5.65 32.64
C THR A 583 -2.43 7.11 32.31
N VAL A 584 -3.59 7.60 32.68
CA VAL A 584 -4.06 8.95 32.44
C VAL A 584 -3.83 9.77 33.70
N PHE A 585 -3.10 10.87 33.55
CA PHE A 585 -2.78 11.81 34.62
C PHE A 585 -3.48 13.13 34.38
N ARG A 586 -4.29 13.57 35.34
CA ARG A 586 -4.74 14.96 35.39
C ARG A 586 -3.67 15.79 36.10
N LEU A 587 -3.08 16.73 35.37
CA LEU A 587 -2.00 17.56 35.87
C LEU A 587 -2.55 18.77 36.63
N THR A 588 -1.80 19.27 37.61
CA THR A 588 -2.12 20.54 38.28
C THR A 588 -0.87 21.39 38.42
N ALA A 589 -1.03 22.71 38.32
CA ALA A 589 0.09 23.66 38.41
C ALA A 589 0.85 23.62 39.76
N LYS A 590 0.24 23.05 40.81
CA LYS A 590 0.85 22.88 42.14
C LYS A 590 1.65 21.58 42.29
N GLY A 591 1.83 20.81 41.22
CA GLY A 591 2.56 19.54 41.24
C GLY A 591 1.76 18.36 41.81
N GLY A 592 0.48 18.55 42.11
CA GLY A 592 -0.44 17.45 42.41
C GLY A 592 -0.87 16.75 41.12
N ASN A 593 -0.87 15.42 41.11
CA ASN A 593 -1.40 14.61 40.03
C ASN A 593 -2.41 13.61 40.61
N VAL A 594 -3.57 13.50 39.97
CA VAL A 594 -4.49 12.37 40.21
C VAL A 594 -4.35 11.47 38.99
N ALA A 595 -4.00 10.21 39.25
CA ALA A 595 -3.73 9.22 38.22
C ALA A 595 -4.86 8.19 38.22
N TRP A 596 -5.33 7.83 37.02
CA TRP A 596 -6.21 6.69 36.80
C TRP A 596 -5.59 5.80 35.73
N THR A 597 -5.54 4.49 35.99
CA THR A 597 -4.98 3.51 35.04
C THR A 597 -6.06 3.15 34.03
N VAL A 598 -5.76 3.29 32.73
CA VAL A 598 -6.65 2.95 31.63
C VAL A 598 -6.17 1.66 30.98
#